data_AF-A0A0G4GWW1-F1
#
_entry.id   AF-A0A0G4GWW1-F1
#
_cell.length_a   1.000
_cell.length_b   1.000
_cell.length_c   1.000
_cell.angle_alpha   90.00
_cell.angle_beta   90.00
_cell.angle_gamma   90.00
#
_symmetry.space_group_name_H-M   'P 1'
#
loop_
_entity.id
_entity.type
_entity.pdbx_description
1 polymer ?
#
loop_
_entity_poly.entity_id
_entity_poly.type
_entity_poly.pdbx_seq_one_letter_code
_entity_poly.pdbx_strand_id
1 'polypeptide(L)'
;FKYGRFETRLFPSIEVDGTVATFFLFKNDSDKVEGASWQEIDFEVHGMGIHSDKPIQTNMISGAIGERSMSEKFFAAPGRPGRKAAQTKAIKRGFHHFAVEWTPDHVSWYFDERRMRRVVSCDAPGADAEECSPEVSQLNGTMNLRMSLWPVDPALNWAGVFDEKHTKLPLTVYYDYVKVYDYDPISKGFSLKWADDFTSFNSSRWEAGTHTFDRNYAHFRPDKAIIVEGDDVNASYLALSLTPANASIVVPVPRDTKRNRYEHKEVCEAGTTVVWEKGLRYEGGILSFAMHVPADDGLVQCAAACAKTAGCSLFSVYDRSDCTGFVSPARQVQDERADAGFICMDGEPADDRVFRHLREL
;
A
#
# COMPACT_ATOMS: atom_id res chain seq x y z
N PHE A 1 -4.26 -14.34 -4.66
CA PHE A 1 -3.83 -14.30 -3.25
C PHE A 1 -4.97 -14.79 -2.37
N LYS A 2 -4.66 -15.50 -1.28
CA LYS A 2 -5.63 -15.82 -0.23
C LYS A 2 -5.13 -15.17 1.05
N TYR A 3 -5.78 -14.06 1.43
CA TYR A 3 -5.29 -13.13 2.45
C TYR A 3 -3.96 -12.46 2.07
N GLY A 4 -3.57 -11.45 2.85
CA GLY A 4 -2.34 -10.70 2.66
C GLY A 4 -2.48 -9.22 2.98
N ARG A 5 -1.36 -8.51 2.84
CA ARG A 5 -1.33 -7.04 2.81
C ARG A 5 -0.88 -6.59 1.43
N PHE A 6 -1.55 -5.56 0.92
CA PHE A 6 -1.35 -5.05 -0.43
C PHE A 6 -1.16 -3.56 -0.32
N GLU A 7 -0.04 -3.08 -0.84
CA GLU A 7 0.30 -1.67 -0.78
C GLU A 7 0.59 -1.12 -2.17
N THR A 8 0.27 0.14 -2.36
CA THR A 8 0.71 0.90 -3.51
C THR A 8 0.99 2.34 -3.12
N ARG A 9 1.83 3.01 -3.91
CA ARG A 9 1.97 4.45 -3.86
C ARG A 9 1.34 5.07 -5.10
N LEU A 10 0.16 5.67 -4.92
CA LEU A 10 -0.70 6.17 -5.98
C LEU A 10 -0.72 7.71 -5.97
N PHE A 11 -0.58 8.30 -7.14
CA PHE A 11 -0.94 9.68 -7.43
C PHE A 11 -2.22 9.70 -8.28
N PRO A 12 -3.39 9.99 -7.68
CA PRO A 12 -4.66 9.96 -8.39
C PRO A 12 -4.75 10.98 -9.53
N SER A 13 -4.22 12.20 -9.36
CA SER A 13 -4.19 13.25 -10.40
C SER A 13 -5.50 13.50 -11.18
N ILE A 14 -6.67 13.18 -10.59
CA ILE A 14 -8.00 13.32 -11.22
C ILE A 14 -8.85 14.39 -10.53
N GLU A 15 -8.84 15.60 -11.09
CA GLU A 15 -9.69 16.73 -10.65
C GLU A 15 -10.90 16.94 -11.58
N VAL A 16 -11.51 15.85 -12.05
CA VAL A 16 -12.65 15.86 -12.99
C VAL A 16 -13.83 15.03 -12.45
N ASP A 17 -15.07 15.51 -12.66
CA ASP A 17 -16.29 14.78 -12.30
C ASP A 17 -16.39 13.46 -13.08
N GLY A 18 -17.03 12.44 -12.49
CA GLY A 18 -17.35 11.19 -13.15
C GLY A 18 -16.16 10.27 -13.42
N THR A 19 -15.07 10.37 -12.66
CA THR A 19 -13.88 9.50 -12.81
C THR A 19 -13.52 8.83 -11.49
N VAL A 20 -12.94 7.63 -11.56
CA VAL A 20 -12.49 6.87 -10.39
C VAL A 20 -11.14 6.22 -10.68
N ALA A 21 -10.20 6.37 -9.74
CA ALA A 21 -8.93 5.65 -9.71
C ALA A 21 -8.96 4.61 -8.58
N THR A 22 -8.53 3.38 -8.85
CA THR A 22 -8.78 2.23 -7.96
C THR A 22 -7.50 1.48 -7.58
N PHE A 23 -7.53 0.85 -6.42
CA PHE A 23 -6.61 -0.19 -5.99
C PHE A 23 -7.41 -1.22 -5.21
N PHE A 24 -7.64 -2.40 -5.80
CA PHE A 24 -8.68 -3.30 -5.29
C PHE A 24 -8.31 -4.77 -5.46
N LEU A 25 -8.92 -5.62 -4.63
CA LEU A 25 -8.83 -7.07 -4.72
C LEU A 25 -10.12 -7.60 -5.31
N PHE A 26 -10.04 -8.51 -6.27
CA PHE A 26 -11.21 -9.07 -6.94
C PHE A 26 -11.05 -10.57 -7.18
N LYS A 27 -12.07 -11.36 -6.83
CA LYS A 27 -12.13 -12.77 -7.20
C LYS A 27 -12.56 -12.87 -8.66
N ASN A 28 -11.68 -13.38 -9.52
CA ASN A 28 -11.98 -13.54 -10.93
C ASN A 28 -13.35 -14.22 -11.16
N ASP A 29 -14.05 -13.70 -12.16
CA ASP A 29 -15.35 -14.19 -12.65
C ASP A 29 -16.51 -14.09 -11.64
N SER A 30 -16.32 -13.37 -10.53
CA SER A 30 -17.41 -12.96 -9.63
C SER A 30 -18.52 -12.17 -10.34
N ASP A 31 -18.21 -11.56 -11.49
CA ASP A 31 -19.10 -10.77 -12.34
C ASP A 31 -19.67 -11.53 -13.56
N LYS A 32 -19.25 -12.79 -13.78
CA LYS A 32 -19.55 -13.54 -15.02
C LYS A 32 -20.21 -14.89 -14.82
N VAL A 33 -19.99 -15.53 -13.67
CA VAL A 33 -20.49 -16.88 -13.41
C VAL A 33 -21.69 -16.81 -12.49
N GLU A 34 -22.87 -17.14 -13.03
CA GLU A 34 -24.10 -17.23 -12.23
C GLU A 34 -23.92 -18.21 -11.06
N GLY A 35 -24.38 -17.81 -9.88
CA GLY A 35 -24.21 -18.57 -8.64
C GLY A 35 -22.81 -18.50 -8.01
N ALA A 36 -21.82 -17.88 -8.65
CA ALA A 36 -20.54 -17.61 -8.01
C ALA A 36 -20.69 -16.54 -6.92
N SER A 37 -20.01 -16.74 -5.79
CA SER A 37 -19.90 -15.71 -4.77
C SER A 37 -19.09 -14.53 -5.28
N TRP A 38 -19.65 -13.32 -5.18
CA TRP A 38 -18.94 -12.07 -5.35
C TRP A 38 -17.97 -11.90 -4.18
N GLN A 39 -16.71 -11.56 -4.48
CA GLN A 39 -15.73 -11.21 -3.44
C GLN A 39 -14.81 -10.12 -3.98
N GLU A 40 -14.91 -8.94 -3.38
CA GLU A 40 -14.15 -7.77 -3.79
C GLU A 40 -13.88 -6.85 -2.60
N ILE A 41 -12.72 -6.22 -2.59
CA ILE A 41 -12.30 -5.24 -1.58
C ILE A 41 -11.75 -4.03 -2.30
N ASP A 42 -12.45 -2.90 -2.19
CA ASP A 42 -12.18 -1.70 -2.95
C ASP A 42 -11.47 -0.63 -2.13
N PHE A 43 -10.52 0.04 -2.77
CA PHE A 43 -9.93 1.29 -2.31
C PHE A 43 -9.92 2.27 -3.48
N GLU A 44 -10.88 3.18 -3.48
CA GLU A 44 -11.21 4.01 -4.64
C GLU A 44 -11.05 5.48 -4.30
N VAL A 45 -10.45 6.23 -5.22
CA VAL A 45 -10.39 7.68 -5.16
C VAL A 45 -11.29 8.20 -6.25
N HIS A 46 -12.37 8.85 -5.83
CA HIS A 46 -13.20 9.58 -6.74
C HIS A 46 -12.41 10.78 -7.27
N GLY A 47 -12.62 11.07 -8.54
CA GLY A 47 -12.44 12.38 -9.12
C GLY A 47 -13.33 13.38 -8.39
N MET A 48 -14.02 14.25 -9.08
CA MET A 48 -14.83 15.26 -8.41
C MET A 48 -16.24 14.70 -8.13
N GLY A 49 -17.31 15.48 -8.32
CA GLY A 49 -18.67 15.03 -8.06
C GLY A 49 -19.11 15.14 -6.60
N ILE A 50 -20.14 14.35 -6.24
CA ILE A 50 -20.92 14.51 -5.01
C ILE A 50 -20.15 14.21 -3.72
N HIS A 51 -19.07 13.41 -3.81
CA HIS A 51 -18.22 13.03 -2.66
C HIS A 51 -16.92 13.85 -2.59
N SER A 52 -16.87 15.03 -3.22
CA SER A 52 -15.63 15.85 -3.28
C SER A 52 -15.06 16.29 -1.93
N ASP A 53 -15.85 16.29 -0.85
CA ASP A 53 -15.41 16.58 0.52
C ASP A 53 -14.93 15.33 1.30
N LYS A 54 -15.16 14.13 0.74
CA LYS A 54 -14.73 12.82 1.25
C LYS A 54 -14.44 11.86 0.08
N PRO A 55 -13.43 12.17 -0.77
CA PRO A 55 -13.29 11.53 -2.07
C PRO A 55 -12.69 10.12 -2.01
N ILE A 56 -12.29 9.64 -0.83
CA ILE A 56 -11.75 8.30 -0.63
C ILE A 56 -12.90 7.38 -0.27
N GLN A 57 -13.15 6.36 -1.08
CA GLN A 57 -14.13 5.33 -0.80
C GLN A 57 -13.44 4.00 -0.51
N THR A 58 -14.01 3.29 0.46
CA THR A 58 -13.67 1.90 0.75
C THR A 58 -14.94 1.08 0.64
N ASN A 59 -14.83 -0.13 0.11
CA ASN A 59 -15.98 -1.01 0.00
C ASN A 59 -15.53 -2.47 0.15
N MET A 60 -16.47 -3.30 0.60
CA MET A 60 -16.39 -4.74 0.41
C MET A 60 -17.63 -5.10 -0.39
N ILE A 61 -17.49 -6.04 -1.31
CA ILE A 61 -18.61 -6.56 -2.06
C ILE A 61 -18.65 -8.07 -1.88
N SER A 62 -19.79 -8.55 -1.38
CA SER A 62 -20.10 -9.96 -1.24
C SER A 62 -21.45 -10.31 -1.85
N GLY A 63 -21.96 -11.51 -1.58
CA GLY A 63 -23.23 -11.99 -2.14
C GLY A 63 -23.04 -12.65 -3.50
N ALA A 64 -23.99 -12.46 -4.42
CA ALA A 64 -24.00 -13.07 -5.74
C ALA A 64 -24.24 -12.03 -6.85
N ILE A 65 -24.06 -12.45 -8.11
CA ILE A 65 -24.44 -11.64 -9.26
C ILE A 65 -25.93 -11.28 -9.16
N GLY A 66 -26.27 -9.99 -9.32
CA GLY A 66 -27.63 -9.47 -9.19
C GLY A 66 -28.08 -9.14 -7.75
N GLU A 67 -27.47 -9.78 -6.75
CA GLU A 67 -27.78 -9.58 -5.32
C GLU A 67 -26.49 -9.32 -4.52
N ARG A 68 -25.78 -8.26 -4.92
CA ARG A 68 -24.55 -7.83 -4.25
C ARG A 68 -24.87 -7.23 -2.88
N SER A 69 -24.15 -7.67 -1.86
CA SER A 69 -24.03 -6.92 -0.61
C SER A 69 -22.85 -5.96 -0.74
N MET A 70 -23.05 -4.69 -0.40
CA MET A 70 -22.03 -3.65 -0.49
C MET A 70 -21.99 -2.88 0.83
N SER A 71 -20.80 -2.55 1.32
CA SER A 71 -20.61 -1.77 2.54
C SER A 71 -19.78 -0.50 2.29
N GLU A 72 -20.22 0.32 1.33
CA GLU A 72 -19.53 1.55 0.92
C GLU A 72 -19.38 2.54 2.08
N LYS A 73 -18.19 3.13 2.23
CA LYS A 73 -17.94 4.26 3.13
C LYS A 73 -17.00 5.26 2.50
N PHE A 74 -17.31 6.54 2.66
CA PHE A 74 -16.57 7.68 2.14
C PHE A 74 -15.82 8.43 3.24
N PHE A 75 -14.57 8.78 2.98
CA PHE A 75 -13.66 9.40 3.93
C PHE A 75 -12.96 10.62 3.35
N ALA A 76 -12.73 11.60 4.22
CA ALA A 76 -11.79 12.68 4.00
C ALA A 76 -10.36 12.20 4.33
N ALA A 77 -9.34 12.80 3.71
CA ALA A 77 -7.96 12.62 4.12
C ALA A 77 -7.80 12.96 5.63
N PRO A 78 -7.18 12.08 6.43
CA PRO A 78 -7.03 12.29 7.85
C PRO A 78 -6.31 13.60 8.20
N GLY A 79 -6.82 14.33 9.19
CA GLY A 79 -6.24 15.60 9.62
C GLY A 79 -6.44 16.76 8.62
N ARG A 80 -7.25 16.58 7.58
CA ARG A 80 -7.59 17.63 6.61
C ARG A 80 -9.06 18.02 6.74
N PRO A 81 -9.42 19.32 6.59
CA PRO A 81 -10.82 19.74 6.60
C PRO A 81 -11.63 19.05 5.51
N GLY A 82 -12.84 18.57 5.84
CA GLY A 82 -13.81 17.99 4.89
C GLY A 82 -14.45 19.05 3.99
N ARG A 83 -13.64 19.76 3.20
CA ARG A 83 -14.09 20.74 2.21
C ARG A 83 -13.40 20.46 0.89
N LYS A 84 -14.15 20.52 -0.22
CA LYS A 84 -13.70 20.21 -1.59
C LYS A 84 -12.28 20.68 -1.92
N ALA A 85 -11.98 21.96 -1.73
CA ALA A 85 -10.67 22.52 -2.05
C ALA A 85 -9.52 21.93 -1.21
N ALA A 86 -9.77 21.69 0.09
CA ALA A 86 -8.77 21.13 0.99
C ALA A 86 -8.49 19.65 0.65
N GLN A 87 -9.54 18.87 0.39
CA GLN A 87 -9.42 17.47 0.00
C GLN A 87 -8.77 17.29 -1.36
N THR A 88 -9.15 18.13 -2.33
CA THR A 88 -8.53 18.15 -3.68
C THR A 88 -7.03 18.36 -3.57
N LYS A 89 -6.60 19.40 -2.85
CA LYS A 89 -5.18 19.68 -2.63
C LYS A 89 -4.47 18.55 -1.90
N ALA A 90 -5.15 17.92 -0.93
CA ALA A 90 -4.53 16.93 -0.06
C ALA A 90 -4.41 15.53 -0.65
N ILE A 91 -5.22 15.16 -1.65
CA ILE A 91 -5.31 13.78 -2.17
C ILE A 91 -4.91 13.69 -3.64
N LYS A 92 -5.17 14.73 -4.43
CA LYS A 92 -5.14 14.66 -5.90
C LYS A 92 -3.99 15.42 -6.54
N ARG A 93 -3.06 15.95 -5.73
CA ARG A 93 -1.92 16.76 -6.19
C ARG A 93 -0.57 16.20 -5.76
N GLY A 94 -0.52 14.91 -5.45
CA GLY A 94 0.73 14.20 -5.20
C GLY A 94 0.51 12.72 -4.89
N PHE A 95 1.62 12.03 -4.64
CA PHE A 95 1.63 10.63 -4.26
C PHE A 95 1.21 10.43 -2.79
N HIS A 96 0.52 9.31 -2.57
CA HIS A 96 0.03 8.84 -1.28
C HIS A 96 0.22 7.34 -1.14
N HIS A 97 0.43 6.88 0.08
CA HIS A 97 0.51 5.45 0.40
C HIS A 97 -0.89 4.90 0.67
N PHE A 98 -1.27 3.87 -0.07
CA PHE A 98 -2.51 3.13 0.12
C PHE A 98 -2.15 1.71 0.54
N ALA A 99 -2.82 1.20 1.57
CA ALA A 99 -2.70 -0.20 1.93
C ALA A 99 -4.03 -0.84 2.30
N VAL A 100 -4.18 -2.11 1.92
CA VAL A 100 -5.27 -3.00 2.33
C VAL A 100 -4.66 -4.19 3.06
N GLU A 101 -5.16 -4.47 4.26
CA GLU A 101 -4.94 -5.73 4.97
C GLU A 101 -6.20 -6.56 4.87
N TRP A 102 -6.06 -7.80 4.39
CA TRP A 102 -7.16 -8.75 4.29
C TRP A 102 -6.75 -10.06 4.96
N THR A 103 -7.48 -10.44 5.99
CA THR A 103 -7.27 -11.65 6.80
C THR A 103 -8.62 -12.34 7.03
N PRO A 104 -8.64 -13.57 7.58
CA PRO A 104 -9.90 -14.19 8.02
C PRO A 104 -10.64 -13.37 9.08
N ASP A 105 -9.90 -12.63 9.91
CA ASP A 105 -10.42 -11.97 11.10
C ASP A 105 -10.88 -10.53 10.82
N HIS A 106 -10.36 -9.90 9.76
CA HIS A 106 -10.67 -8.50 9.43
C HIS A 106 -10.21 -8.08 8.03
N VAL A 107 -10.79 -6.95 7.59
CA VAL A 107 -10.24 -6.10 6.51
C VAL A 107 -9.92 -4.72 7.06
N SER A 108 -8.78 -4.13 6.69
CA SER A 108 -8.38 -2.77 7.10
C SER A 108 -7.75 -1.98 5.96
N TRP A 109 -8.09 -0.69 5.89
CA TRP A 109 -7.59 0.24 4.88
C TRP A 109 -6.77 1.33 5.54
N TYR A 110 -5.65 1.69 4.91
CA TYR A 110 -4.71 2.70 5.40
C TYR A 110 -4.43 3.72 4.30
N PHE A 111 -4.48 5.00 4.67
CA PHE A 111 -4.12 6.12 3.80
C PHE A 111 -3.00 6.91 4.48
N ASP A 112 -1.86 7.07 3.81
CA ASP A 112 -0.63 7.64 4.37
C ASP A 112 -0.36 7.07 5.77
N GLU A 113 -0.24 5.74 5.84
CA GLU A 113 0.04 4.97 7.07
C GLU A 113 -1.02 5.02 8.18
N ARG A 114 -2.05 5.85 8.04
CA ARG A 114 -3.13 5.98 9.01
C ARG A 114 -4.30 5.07 8.66
N ARG A 115 -4.72 4.25 9.62
CA ARG A 115 -5.88 3.36 9.46
C ARG A 115 -7.16 4.20 9.32
N MET A 116 -7.81 4.07 8.16
CA MET A 116 -9.06 4.75 7.80
C MET A 116 -10.27 3.99 8.28
N ARG A 117 -10.26 2.68 8.04
CA ARG A 117 -11.37 1.78 8.28
C ARG A 117 -10.81 0.43 8.70
N ARG A 118 -11.51 -0.21 9.63
CA ARG A 118 -11.36 -1.62 9.97
C ARG A 118 -12.74 -2.22 10.08
N VAL A 119 -12.92 -3.40 9.48
CA VAL A 119 -14.12 -4.21 9.65
C VAL A 119 -13.68 -5.56 10.19
N VAL A 120 -14.24 -5.94 11.34
CA VAL A 120 -13.90 -7.19 12.04
C VAL A 120 -14.92 -8.25 11.64
N SER A 121 -14.45 -9.47 11.37
CA SER A 121 -15.31 -10.62 11.11
C SER A 121 -16.09 -10.99 12.37
N CYS A 122 -17.36 -11.37 12.24
CA CYS A 122 -18.11 -11.94 13.36
C CYS A 122 -17.55 -13.28 13.84
N ASP A 123 -16.76 -13.96 12.99
CA ASP A 123 -16.08 -15.21 13.33
C ASP A 123 -14.71 -14.97 14.00
N ALA A 124 -14.27 -13.72 14.13
CA ALA A 124 -12.98 -13.40 14.72
C ALA A 124 -12.98 -13.67 16.24
N PRO A 125 -11.86 -14.17 16.81
CA PRO A 125 -11.75 -14.35 18.25
C PRO A 125 -11.98 -13.04 19.03
N GLY A 126 -12.94 -13.05 19.95
CA GLY A 126 -13.30 -11.88 20.75
C GLY A 126 -14.05 -10.79 19.99
N ALA A 127 -14.63 -11.10 18.82
CA ALA A 127 -15.49 -10.18 18.11
C ALA A 127 -16.70 -9.77 18.96
N ASP A 128 -16.98 -8.46 18.98
CA ASP A 128 -18.23 -7.94 19.51
C ASP A 128 -19.34 -8.19 18.49
N ALA A 129 -20.40 -8.88 18.90
CA ALA A 129 -21.53 -9.24 18.05
C ALA A 129 -22.28 -8.00 17.52
N GLU A 130 -22.19 -6.85 18.18
CA GLU A 130 -22.84 -5.61 17.75
C GLU A 130 -21.98 -4.77 16.78
N GLU A 131 -20.65 -4.97 16.77
CA GLU A 131 -19.71 -4.19 15.95
C GLU A 131 -19.10 -4.96 14.77
N CYS A 132 -19.23 -6.30 14.77
CA CYS A 132 -18.68 -7.15 13.72
C CYS A 132 -19.50 -7.10 12.42
N SER A 133 -18.90 -7.60 11.33
CA SER A 133 -19.59 -7.83 10.07
C SER A 133 -19.43 -9.28 9.61
N PRO A 134 -20.53 -9.94 9.17
CA PRO A 134 -20.45 -11.28 8.56
C PRO A 134 -19.88 -11.24 7.14
N GLU A 135 -19.69 -10.05 6.56
CA GLU A 135 -19.18 -9.90 5.19
C GLU A 135 -17.72 -10.34 5.07
N VAL A 136 -16.90 -10.13 6.10
CA VAL A 136 -15.47 -10.47 6.09
C VAL A 136 -15.27 -11.98 5.91
N SER A 137 -16.08 -12.82 6.55
CA SER A 137 -15.95 -14.28 6.42
C SER A 137 -16.42 -14.81 5.06
N GLN A 138 -17.18 -14.02 4.29
CA GLN A 138 -17.54 -14.33 2.91
C GLN A 138 -16.39 -14.07 1.93
N LEU A 139 -15.43 -13.21 2.29
CA LEU A 139 -14.22 -12.92 1.52
C LEU A 139 -13.13 -13.97 1.79
N ASN A 140 -13.40 -15.22 1.40
CA ASN A 140 -12.58 -16.40 1.74
C ASN A 140 -11.96 -17.15 0.53
N GLY A 141 -12.30 -16.71 -0.68
CA GLY A 141 -11.77 -17.19 -1.94
C GLY A 141 -10.48 -16.47 -2.33
N THR A 142 -9.77 -16.96 -3.34
CA THR A 142 -8.57 -16.29 -3.84
C THR A 142 -8.95 -15.09 -4.71
N MET A 143 -8.31 -13.94 -4.45
CA MET A 143 -8.49 -12.70 -5.21
C MET A 143 -7.22 -12.27 -5.93
N ASN A 144 -7.36 -11.60 -7.07
CA ASN A 144 -6.28 -10.91 -7.76
C ASN A 144 -6.22 -9.45 -7.31
N LEU A 145 -5.03 -8.87 -7.33
CA LEU A 145 -4.84 -7.44 -7.14
C LEU A 145 -5.02 -6.72 -8.47
N ARG A 146 -5.78 -5.62 -8.48
CA ARG A 146 -6.11 -4.85 -9.67
C ARG A 146 -5.97 -3.34 -9.41
N MET A 147 -5.67 -2.62 -10.48
CA MET A 147 -5.55 -1.16 -10.53
C MET A 147 -6.26 -0.68 -11.79
N SER A 148 -7.04 0.39 -11.70
CA SER A 148 -7.74 0.94 -12.86
C SER A 148 -7.98 2.43 -12.74
N LEU A 149 -8.17 3.07 -13.89
CA LEU A 149 -8.74 4.41 -14.04
C LEU A 149 -9.89 4.29 -15.04
N TRP A 150 -11.08 4.74 -14.67
CA TRP A 150 -12.25 4.64 -15.53
C TRP A 150 -13.25 5.78 -15.29
N PRO A 151 -13.98 6.21 -16.33
CA PRO A 151 -15.11 7.11 -16.20
C PRO A 151 -16.38 6.33 -15.84
N VAL A 152 -17.15 6.87 -14.90
CA VAL A 152 -18.46 6.34 -14.53
C VAL A 152 -19.50 6.77 -15.55
N ASP A 153 -20.43 5.87 -15.88
CA ASP A 153 -21.61 6.18 -16.69
C ASP A 153 -22.28 7.49 -16.20
N PRO A 154 -22.39 8.52 -17.06
CA PRO A 154 -23.01 9.80 -16.72
C PRO A 154 -24.40 9.68 -16.07
N ALA A 155 -25.15 8.60 -16.35
CA ALA A 155 -26.49 8.37 -15.81
C ALA A 155 -26.50 8.04 -14.30
N LEU A 156 -25.39 7.57 -13.72
CA LEU A 156 -25.35 7.10 -12.33
C LEU A 156 -25.06 8.22 -11.32
N ASN A 157 -24.37 9.29 -11.74
CA ASN A 157 -23.96 10.43 -10.90
C ASN A 157 -23.21 10.09 -9.59
N TRP A 158 -22.80 8.84 -9.39
CA TRP A 158 -22.12 8.35 -8.18
C TRP A 158 -20.75 9.01 -7.96
N ALA A 159 -19.96 9.16 -9.03
CA ALA A 159 -18.71 9.93 -9.01
C ALA A 159 -18.87 11.35 -9.56
N GLY A 160 -20.11 11.85 -9.67
CA GLY A 160 -20.45 13.01 -10.52
C GLY A 160 -20.73 12.61 -11.96
N VAL A 161 -21.06 13.60 -12.79
CA VAL A 161 -21.40 13.40 -14.21
C VAL A 161 -20.15 13.57 -15.06
N PHE A 162 -19.76 12.52 -15.79
CA PHE A 162 -18.62 12.58 -16.70
C PHE A 162 -18.93 13.50 -17.90
N ASP A 163 -17.95 14.32 -18.30
CA ASP A 163 -18.10 15.24 -19.43
C ASP A 163 -17.98 14.49 -20.77
N GLU A 164 -19.13 14.20 -21.39
CA GLU A 164 -19.21 13.53 -22.70
C GLU A 164 -18.57 14.31 -23.85
N LYS A 165 -18.32 15.62 -23.67
CA LYS A 165 -17.55 16.42 -24.65
C LYS A 165 -16.04 16.25 -24.47
N HIS A 166 -15.61 15.51 -23.45
CA HIS A 166 -14.22 15.15 -23.18
C HIS A 166 -13.29 16.37 -23.02
N THR A 167 -13.79 17.52 -22.55
CA THR A 167 -13.02 18.79 -22.51
C THR A 167 -11.87 18.77 -21.51
N LYS A 168 -11.86 17.78 -20.61
CA LYS A 168 -10.82 17.58 -19.58
C LYS A 168 -9.95 16.35 -19.82
N LEU A 169 -10.15 15.64 -20.92
CA LEU A 169 -9.26 14.55 -21.32
C LEU A 169 -8.04 15.11 -22.10
N PRO A 170 -6.90 14.41 -22.09
CA PRO A 170 -6.64 13.15 -21.37
C PRO A 170 -6.43 13.32 -19.85
N LEU A 171 -6.63 12.24 -19.11
CA LEU A 171 -6.31 12.13 -17.68
C LEU A 171 -5.38 10.95 -17.45
N THR A 172 -4.53 11.04 -16.44
CA THR A 172 -3.58 9.98 -16.10
C THR A 172 -3.44 9.87 -14.59
N VAL A 173 -3.44 8.64 -14.07
CA VAL A 173 -3.04 8.31 -12.69
C VAL A 173 -1.69 7.58 -12.71
N TYR A 174 -0.93 7.64 -11.62
CA TYR A 174 0.40 7.03 -11.53
C TYR A 174 0.52 6.14 -10.31
N TYR A 175 1.06 4.94 -10.51
CA TYR A 175 1.45 4.01 -9.45
C TYR A 175 2.97 3.90 -9.47
N ASP A 176 3.62 4.27 -8.37
CA ASP A 176 5.07 4.27 -8.20
C ASP A 176 5.61 2.87 -7.87
N TYR A 177 4.90 2.15 -7.01
CA TYR A 177 5.21 0.76 -6.71
C TYR A 177 3.97 0.00 -6.29
N VAL A 178 4.07 -1.32 -6.34
CA VAL A 178 3.20 -2.25 -5.60
C VAL A 178 4.03 -3.14 -4.69
N LYS A 179 3.57 -3.35 -3.46
CA LYS A 179 4.12 -4.37 -2.54
C LYS A 179 3.02 -5.32 -2.12
N VAL A 180 3.33 -6.62 -2.15
CA VAL A 180 2.41 -7.67 -1.70
C VAL A 180 3.09 -8.48 -0.61
N TYR A 181 2.33 -8.75 0.45
CA TYR A 181 2.79 -9.48 1.61
C TYR A 181 1.92 -10.70 1.83
N ASP A 182 2.54 -11.84 2.13
CA ASP A 182 1.85 -13.04 2.56
C ASP A 182 1.40 -12.86 4.03
N TYR A 183 0.22 -13.38 4.35
CA TYR A 183 -0.31 -13.41 5.70
C TYR A 183 0.07 -14.74 6.38
N ASP A 184 0.67 -14.67 7.57
CA ASP A 184 0.93 -15.83 8.40
C ASP A 184 -0.19 -16.01 9.43
N PRO A 185 -1.00 -17.08 9.34
CA PRO A 185 -2.11 -17.31 10.27
C PRO A 185 -1.66 -17.63 11.70
N ILE A 186 -0.40 -18.04 11.92
CA ILE A 186 0.13 -18.38 13.25
C ILE A 186 0.56 -17.12 13.97
N SER A 187 1.50 -16.34 13.40
CA SER A 187 1.94 -15.08 14.01
C SER A 187 0.93 -13.95 13.86
N LYS A 188 -0.08 -14.12 12.99
CA LYS A 188 -1.00 -13.06 12.56
C LYS A 188 -0.30 -11.88 11.88
N GLY A 189 0.94 -12.08 11.45
CA GLY A 189 1.79 -11.08 10.80
C GLY A 189 1.75 -11.12 9.28
N PHE A 190 2.48 -10.19 8.66
CA PHE A 190 2.66 -10.09 7.22
C PHE A 190 4.13 -10.11 6.86
N SER A 191 4.52 -10.90 5.87
CA SER A 191 5.90 -10.97 5.35
C SER A 191 5.93 -10.56 3.87
N LEU A 192 6.92 -9.77 3.48
CA LEU A 192 7.02 -9.31 2.09
C LEU A 192 7.15 -10.51 1.15
N LYS A 193 6.23 -10.63 0.20
CA LYS A 193 6.24 -11.66 -0.84
C LYS A 193 7.02 -11.18 -2.05
N TRP A 194 6.71 -9.96 -2.51
CA TRP A 194 7.40 -9.30 -3.61
C TRP A 194 7.04 -7.81 -3.67
N ALA A 195 7.88 -7.05 -4.37
CA ALA A 195 7.63 -5.67 -4.78
C ALA A 195 7.78 -5.53 -6.30
N ASP A 196 7.14 -4.51 -6.86
CA ASP A 196 7.28 -4.10 -8.25
C ASP A 196 7.32 -2.57 -8.29
N ASP A 197 8.49 -2.02 -8.63
CA ASP A 197 8.73 -0.57 -8.73
C ASP A 197 8.47 -0.05 -10.16
N PHE A 198 7.84 -0.87 -11.01
CA PHE A 198 7.42 -0.52 -12.36
C PHE A 198 8.53 0.02 -13.27
N THR A 199 9.76 -0.48 -13.12
CA THR A 199 10.87 -0.19 -14.04
C THR A 199 10.63 -0.74 -15.45
N SER A 200 9.75 -1.74 -15.57
CA SER A 200 9.25 -2.28 -16.84
C SER A 200 7.89 -2.93 -16.64
N PHE A 201 7.12 -3.15 -17.72
CA PHE A 201 5.86 -3.86 -17.63
C PHE A 201 6.11 -5.37 -17.55
N ASN A 202 6.04 -5.93 -16.35
CA ASN A 202 6.25 -7.36 -16.12
C ASN A 202 5.01 -8.18 -16.50
N SER A 203 4.97 -8.70 -17.73
CA SER A 203 3.85 -9.50 -18.25
C SER A 203 3.71 -10.90 -17.64
N SER A 204 4.70 -11.39 -16.88
CA SER A 204 4.53 -12.63 -16.10
C SER A 204 3.78 -12.37 -14.78
N ARG A 205 3.56 -11.10 -14.42
CA ARG A 205 2.90 -10.68 -13.18
C ARG A 205 1.60 -9.94 -13.44
N TRP A 206 1.61 -9.07 -14.43
CA TRP A 206 0.48 -8.18 -14.75
C TRP A 206 -0.11 -8.51 -16.12
N GLU A 207 -1.43 -8.43 -16.18
CA GLU A 207 -2.19 -8.45 -17.43
C GLU A 207 -2.84 -7.09 -17.62
N ALA A 208 -2.75 -6.53 -18.83
CA ALA A 208 -3.42 -5.28 -19.16
C ALA A 208 -4.83 -5.55 -19.67
N GLY A 209 -5.83 -4.93 -19.04
CA GLY A 209 -7.24 -5.16 -19.35
C GLY A 209 -7.63 -4.75 -20.78
N THR A 210 -8.50 -5.54 -21.40
CA THR A 210 -9.07 -5.35 -22.75
C THR A 210 -10.60 -5.29 -22.75
N HIS A 211 -11.22 -5.22 -21.58
CA HIS A 211 -12.66 -5.36 -21.38
C HIS A 211 -13.32 -4.04 -20.94
N THR A 212 -14.64 -4.06 -20.85
CA THR A 212 -15.46 -3.07 -20.12
C THR A 212 -16.41 -3.83 -19.19
N PHE A 213 -17.19 -3.10 -18.40
CA PHE A 213 -18.18 -3.66 -17.48
C PHE A 213 -19.35 -2.68 -17.31
N ASP A 214 -20.47 -3.17 -16.79
CA ASP A 214 -21.64 -2.33 -16.51
C ASP A 214 -21.24 -1.17 -15.59
N ARG A 215 -21.65 0.06 -15.94
CA ARG A 215 -21.28 1.34 -15.28
C ARG A 215 -19.98 1.98 -15.75
N ASN A 216 -19.10 1.28 -16.49
CA ASN A 216 -17.90 1.88 -17.05
C ASN A 216 -18.21 2.55 -18.40
N TYR A 217 -17.97 3.85 -18.50
CA TYR A 217 -18.19 4.64 -19.72
C TYR A 217 -16.99 4.60 -20.69
N ALA A 218 -16.07 3.65 -20.51
CA ALA A 218 -14.93 3.41 -21.38
C ALA A 218 -14.65 1.92 -21.57
N HIS A 219 -13.72 1.63 -22.49
CA HIS A 219 -13.10 0.31 -22.63
C HIS A 219 -11.66 0.36 -22.14
N PHE A 220 -11.26 -0.61 -21.33
CA PHE A 220 -9.85 -0.79 -21.00
C PHE A 220 -9.08 -1.23 -22.24
N ARG A 221 -7.87 -0.68 -22.39
CA ARG A 221 -7.00 -0.97 -23.52
C ARG A 221 -5.54 -1.08 -23.04
N PRO A 222 -4.78 -2.09 -23.50
CA PRO A 222 -3.37 -2.24 -23.12
C PRO A 222 -2.50 -1.03 -23.46
N ASP A 223 -2.78 -0.33 -24.57
CA ASP A 223 -2.02 0.86 -24.97
C ASP A 223 -2.23 2.08 -24.05
N LYS A 224 -3.07 1.97 -23.01
CA LYS A 224 -3.31 3.00 -22.00
C LYS A 224 -2.67 2.69 -20.64
N ALA A 225 -1.97 1.57 -20.52
CA ALA A 225 -1.14 1.20 -19.38
C ALA A 225 0.33 1.25 -19.80
N ILE A 226 1.03 2.32 -19.43
CA ILE A 226 2.38 2.62 -19.93
C ILE A 226 3.34 2.81 -18.76
N ILE A 227 4.55 2.29 -18.88
CA ILE A 227 5.64 2.64 -17.96
C ILE A 227 6.23 3.98 -18.39
N VAL A 228 6.26 4.94 -17.48
CA VAL A 228 6.90 6.24 -17.69
C VAL A 228 8.09 6.41 -16.76
N GLU A 229 9.20 6.87 -17.32
CA GLU A 229 10.39 7.25 -16.57
C GLU A 229 10.18 8.63 -15.93
N GLY A 230 10.60 8.76 -14.68
CA GLY A 230 10.58 10.00 -13.92
C GLY A 230 11.75 10.93 -14.27
N ASP A 231 11.61 12.21 -13.92
CA ASP A 231 12.71 13.18 -14.05
C ASP A 231 13.83 12.93 -13.01
N ASP A 232 13.51 12.27 -11.89
CA ASP A 232 14.46 11.89 -10.86
C ASP A 232 15.20 10.58 -11.23
N VAL A 233 16.47 10.47 -10.83
CA VAL A 233 17.29 9.28 -11.08
C VAL A 233 16.60 8.04 -10.49
N ASN A 234 16.40 7.01 -11.32
CA ASN A 234 15.75 5.74 -10.98
C ASN A 234 14.25 5.84 -10.59
N ALA A 235 13.55 6.89 -11.02
CA ALA A 235 12.10 6.95 -10.89
C ALA A 235 11.41 6.32 -12.12
N SER A 236 10.46 5.44 -11.88
CA SER A 236 9.58 4.85 -12.90
C SER A 236 8.19 4.66 -12.34
N TYR A 237 7.16 4.77 -13.19
CA TYR A 237 5.78 4.69 -12.76
C TYR A 237 4.96 3.89 -13.78
N LEU A 238 4.03 3.07 -13.28
CA LEU A 238 2.91 2.61 -14.09
C LEU A 238 1.89 3.75 -14.21
N ALA A 239 1.70 4.25 -15.43
CA ALA A 239 0.70 5.25 -15.75
C ALA A 239 -0.52 4.62 -16.41
N LEU A 240 -1.71 4.85 -15.84
CA LEU A 240 -2.98 4.46 -16.46
C LEU A 240 -3.68 5.72 -16.97
N SER A 241 -4.04 5.74 -18.25
CA SER A 241 -4.58 6.94 -18.90
C SER A 241 -6.00 6.76 -19.44
N LEU A 242 -6.80 7.80 -19.29
CA LEU A 242 -8.13 7.92 -19.89
C LEU A 242 -8.08 8.92 -21.04
N THR A 243 -8.47 8.48 -22.24
CA THR A 243 -8.46 9.29 -23.46
C THR A 243 -9.75 9.08 -24.25
N PRO A 244 -10.09 9.96 -25.21
CA PRO A 244 -11.06 9.61 -26.25
C PRO A 244 -10.64 8.31 -26.97
N ALA A 245 -11.61 7.53 -27.47
CA ALA A 245 -11.43 6.14 -27.94
C ALA A 245 -10.31 5.94 -28.98
N ASN A 246 -10.00 6.95 -29.79
CA ASN A 246 -9.01 6.88 -30.86
C ASN A 246 -7.83 7.85 -30.66
N ALA A 247 -7.70 8.44 -29.47
CA ALA A 247 -6.63 9.38 -29.18
C ALA A 247 -5.38 8.64 -28.67
N SER A 248 -4.23 9.03 -29.22
CA SER A 248 -2.92 8.75 -28.61
C SER A 248 -2.69 9.71 -27.45
N ILE A 249 -1.79 9.34 -26.53
CA ILE A 249 -1.38 10.19 -25.43
C ILE A 249 0.15 10.17 -25.32
N VAL A 250 0.73 11.35 -25.15
CA VAL A 250 2.06 11.48 -24.56
C VAL A 250 1.85 11.60 -23.07
N VAL A 251 2.21 10.56 -22.34
CA VAL A 251 1.97 10.50 -20.90
C VAL A 251 2.90 11.50 -20.20
N PRO A 252 2.36 12.46 -19.43
CA PRO A 252 3.21 13.40 -18.72
C PRO A 252 3.94 12.72 -17.58
N VAL A 253 5.17 13.17 -17.30
CA VAL A 253 5.93 12.71 -16.14
C VAL A 253 5.36 13.36 -14.88
N PRO A 254 5.00 12.59 -13.84
CA PRO A 254 4.49 13.17 -12.61
C PRO A 254 5.62 13.84 -11.83
N ARG A 255 5.34 15.00 -11.22
CA ARG A 255 6.27 15.61 -10.25
C ARG A 255 6.07 15.01 -8.88
N ASP A 256 7.05 14.25 -8.41
CA ASP A 256 7.03 13.66 -7.08
C ASP A 256 7.85 14.46 -6.08
N THR A 257 7.27 15.53 -5.53
CA THR A 257 7.95 16.36 -4.53
C THR A 257 8.13 15.68 -3.17
N LYS A 258 7.51 14.52 -2.96
CA LYS A 258 7.60 13.71 -1.74
C LYS A 258 8.47 12.47 -1.91
N ARG A 259 8.89 12.12 -3.13
CA ARG A 259 10.02 11.20 -3.30
C ARG A 259 11.13 11.94 -2.61
N ASN A 260 11.50 11.46 -1.44
CA ASN A 260 12.67 12.01 -0.79
C ASN A 260 13.76 11.96 -1.86
N ARG A 261 14.44 13.09 -2.09
CA ARG A 261 15.83 13.06 -2.51
C ARG A 261 16.60 12.38 -1.38
N TYR A 262 16.32 11.12 -1.16
CA TYR A 262 17.27 10.22 -0.59
C TYR A 262 18.31 10.09 -1.70
N GLU A 263 19.22 11.08 -1.74
CA GLU A 263 20.62 10.67 -1.76
C GLU A 263 20.67 9.55 -0.73
N HIS A 264 21.05 8.35 -1.16
CA HIS A 264 21.49 7.33 -0.23
C HIS A 264 22.53 8.01 0.65
N LYS A 265 22.10 8.57 1.79
CA LYS A 265 23.01 8.79 2.88
C LYS A 265 23.31 7.37 3.29
N GLU A 266 24.51 6.91 2.93
CA GLU A 266 25.13 5.80 3.61
C GLU A 266 24.87 6.02 5.10
N VAL A 267 23.98 5.20 5.68
CA VAL A 267 23.67 5.28 7.11
C VAL A 267 24.92 4.87 7.91
N CYS A 268 25.80 4.08 7.27
CA CYS A 268 27.09 3.69 7.79
C CYS A 268 28.18 4.46 7.03
N GLU A 269 28.72 5.51 7.65
CA GLU A 269 30.07 5.99 7.32
C GLU A 269 31.09 5.02 7.94
N ALA A 270 32.24 4.82 7.28
CA ALA A 270 33.24 3.83 7.67
C ALA A 270 33.57 3.83 9.18
N GLY A 271 33.34 2.69 9.85
CA GLY A 271 33.61 2.46 11.27
C GLY A 271 32.38 1.99 12.06
N THR A 272 32.61 1.39 13.24
CA THR A 272 31.53 0.95 14.14
C THR A 272 30.87 2.16 14.79
N THR A 273 29.75 2.61 14.22
CA THR A 273 29.03 3.79 14.71
C THR A 273 27.56 3.44 14.97
N VAL A 274 27.03 3.90 16.12
CA VAL A 274 25.60 3.84 16.41
C VAL A 274 24.95 5.10 15.85
N VAL A 275 24.02 4.94 14.91
CA VAL A 275 23.29 6.06 14.32
C VAL A 275 21.87 6.08 14.90
N TRP A 276 21.52 7.20 15.52
CA TRP A 276 20.18 7.45 16.04
C TRP A 276 19.39 8.29 15.04
N GLU A 277 18.28 7.76 14.54
CA GLU A 277 17.32 8.54 13.77
C GLU A 277 16.11 8.85 14.65
N LYS A 278 16.01 10.12 15.04
CA LYS A 278 14.88 10.63 15.80
C LYS A 278 13.71 10.86 14.87
N GLY A 279 12.53 10.36 15.23
CA GLY A 279 11.30 10.61 14.49
C GLY A 279 10.85 9.48 13.55
N LEU A 280 11.49 8.33 13.63
CA LEU A 280 11.15 7.15 12.83
C LEU A 280 10.93 5.94 13.75
N ARG A 281 9.85 5.20 13.48
CA ARG A 281 9.52 3.92 14.09
C ARG A 281 9.50 2.86 12.99
N TYR A 282 10.12 1.72 13.24
CA TYR A 282 10.14 0.61 12.30
C TYR A 282 9.19 -0.51 12.79
N GLU A 283 8.31 -1.00 11.92
CA GLU A 283 7.32 -2.04 12.25
C GLU A 283 7.51 -3.30 11.37
N GLY A 284 7.29 -4.48 11.96
CA GLY A 284 7.08 -5.73 11.21
C GLY A 284 8.34 -6.50 10.75
N GLY A 285 9.45 -6.47 11.49
CA GLY A 285 10.54 -7.43 11.30
C GLY A 285 10.38 -8.68 12.17
N ILE A 286 10.86 -9.83 11.72
CA ILE A 286 11.15 -10.96 12.62
C ILE A 286 12.30 -10.50 13.54
N LEU A 287 12.08 -10.51 14.86
CA LEU A 287 13.14 -10.34 15.85
C LEU A 287 14.23 -11.39 15.61
N SER A 288 15.45 -10.96 15.34
CA SER A 288 16.63 -11.84 15.44
C SER A 288 17.82 -11.07 16.00
N PHE A 289 18.20 -11.43 17.23
CA PHE A 289 19.56 -11.31 17.76
C PHE A 289 20.46 -12.32 17.02
N ALA A 290 21.78 -12.23 16.83
CA ALA A 290 22.84 -11.26 17.10
C ALA A 290 24.02 -11.62 16.15
N MET A 291 24.94 -10.70 15.87
CA MET A 291 26.28 -11.05 15.40
C MET A 291 27.29 -10.77 16.51
N HIS A 292 28.31 -11.62 16.61
CA HIS A 292 29.37 -11.57 17.60
C HIS A 292 30.22 -10.31 17.41
N VAL A 293 30.25 -9.42 18.42
CA VAL A 293 31.22 -8.30 18.52
C VAL A 293 32.12 -8.61 19.71
N PRO A 294 33.45 -8.40 19.63
CA PRO A 294 34.30 -8.47 20.80
C PRO A 294 33.75 -7.52 21.87
N ALA A 295 33.80 -7.94 23.14
CA ALA A 295 33.23 -7.19 24.26
C ALA A 295 33.81 -5.76 24.32
N ASP A 296 33.13 -4.81 23.71
CA ASP A 296 33.20 -3.41 24.07
C ASP A 296 31.85 -3.06 24.72
N ASP A 297 31.92 -2.60 25.96
CA ASP A 297 30.81 -2.48 26.92
C ASP A 297 29.60 -1.66 26.41
N GLY A 298 29.78 -0.90 25.32
CA GLY A 298 28.76 -0.01 24.77
C GLY A 298 27.50 -0.71 24.25
N LEU A 299 27.61 -1.85 23.57
CA LEU A 299 26.44 -2.50 22.93
C LEU A 299 25.53 -3.17 23.96
N VAL A 300 26.14 -3.82 24.97
CA VAL A 300 25.43 -4.43 26.10
C VAL A 300 24.77 -3.34 26.97
N GLN A 301 25.46 -2.22 27.18
CA GLN A 301 24.87 -1.06 27.87
C GLN A 301 23.72 -0.43 27.07
N CYS A 302 23.82 -0.33 25.75
CA CYS A 302 22.76 0.17 24.88
C CYS A 302 21.52 -0.75 24.85
N ALA A 303 21.70 -2.06 24.74
CA ALA A 303 20.60 -3.02 24.81
C ALA A 303 19.92 -2.98 26.20
N ALA A 304 20.71 -2.89 27.27
CA ALA A 304 20.18 -2.75 28.63
C ALA A 304 19.47 -1.41 28.88
N ALA A 305 19.91 -0.33 28.22
CA ALA A 305 19.24 0.97 28.26
C ALA A 305 17.94 0.96 27.45
N CYS A 306 17.95 0.38 26.24
CA CYS A 306 16.78 0.24 25.38
C CYS A 306 15.68 -0.59 26.05
N ALA A 307 16.04 -1.70 26.71
CA ALA A 307 15.10 -2.54 27.48
C ALA A 307 14.40 -1.78 28.63
N LYS A 308 15.01 -0.69 29.12
CA LYS A 308 14.45 0.16 30.18
C LYS A 308 13.70 1.38 29.64
N THR A 309 13.77 1.65 28.33
CA THR A 309 13.11 2.77 27.67
C THR A 309 11.87 2.29 26.92
N ALA A 310 10.69 2.72 27.36
CA ALA A 310 9.43 2.36 26.70
C ALA A 310 9.41 2.86 25.24
N GLY A 311 9.19 1.95 24.29
CA GLY A 311 9.12 2.25 22.86
C GLY A 311 10.44 2.14 22.09
N CYS A 312 11.54 1.76 22.74
CA CYS A 312 12.81 1.56 22.08
C CYS A 312 12.83 0.22 21.31
N SER A 313 13.41 0.22 20.10
CA SER A 313 13.62 -0.98 19.28
C SER A 313 14.96 -0.86 18.56
N LEU A 314 15.77 -1.92 18.62
CA LEU A 314 17.14 -1.93 18.12
C LEU A 314 17.24 -2.80 16.86
N PHE A 315 17.90 -2.29 15.82
CA PHE A 315 18.11 -3.01 14.55
C PHE A 315 19.61 -3.06 14.22
N SER A 316 20.07 -4.21 13.71
CA SER A 316 21.47 -4.39 13.28
C SER A 316 21.57 -4.25 11.76
N VAL A 317 22.62 -3.59 11.27
CA VAL A 317 22.94 -3.45 9.84
C VAL A 317 24.39 -3.86 9.59
N TYR A 318 24.64 -4.64 8.55
CA TYR A 318 25.97 -5.19 8.22
C TYR A 318 26.46 -4.67 6.85
N ASP A 319 27.78 -4.45 6.71
CA ASP A 319 28.42 -3.77 5.57
C ASP A 319 29.62 -4.55 4.96
N ARG A 320 29.81 -4.45 3.62
CA ARG A 320 31.01 -3.93 2.89
C ARG A 320 31.21 -4.32 1.44
N SER A 321 30.56 -5.35 0.89
CA SER A 321 30.75 -5.66 -0.55
C SER A 321 29.83 -6.73 -1.14
N ASP A 322 28.92 -7.35 -0.38
CA ASP A 322 27.96 -8.31 -0.92
C ASP A 322 26.61 -8.13 -0.22
N CYS A 323 25.58 -7.82 -1.01
CA CYS A 323 24.21 -7.51 -0.57
C CYS A 323 23.44 -8.75 -0.08
N THR A 324 23.91 -9.46 0.95
CA THR A 324 23.25 -10.70 1.43
C THR A 324 22.65 -10.61 2.84
N GLY A 325 22.67 -9.45 3.49
CA GLY A 325 22.24 -9.32 4.88
C GLY A 325 21.32 -8.12 5.20
N PHE A 326 20.44 -7.70 4.29
CA PHE A 326 19.43 -6.69 4.64
C PHE A 326 18.23 -7.34 5.35
N VAL A 327 18.05 -7.08 6.63
CA VAL A 327 16.72 -7.17 7.27
C VAL A 327 16.11 -5.78 7.25
N SER A 328 15.48 -5.42 6.13
CA SER A 328 14.65 -4.22 6.09
C SER A 328 13.49 -4.43 7.06
N PRO A 329 13.19 -3.48 7.96
CA PRO A 329 11.88 -3.48 8.62
C PRO A 329 10.79 -3.51 7.55
N ALA A 330 9.73 -4.29 7.76
CA ALA A 330 8.65 -4.42 6.77
C ALA A 330 7.95 -3.07 6.50
N ARG A 331 8.07 -2.13 7.45
CA ARG A 331 7.49 -0.80 7.39
C ARG A 331 8.36 0.21 8.15
N GLN A 332 8.55 1.39 7.55
CA GLN A 332 9.00 2.59 8.25
C GLN A 332 7.77 3.45 8.54
N VAL A 333 7.67 4.02 9.74
CA VAL A 333 6.55 4.84 10.20
C VAL A 333 7.10 6.14 10.76
N GLN A 334 6.52 7.26 10.38
CA GLN A 334 6.91 8.54 10.97
C GLN A 334 6.33 8.65 12.39
N ASP A 335 7.20 8.70 13.40
CA ASP A 335 6.83 8.81 14.81
C ASP A 335 7.84 9.70 15.55
N GLU A 336 7.49 10.97 15.75
CA GLU A 336 8.33 12.00 16.42
C GLU A 336 8.71 11.65 17.87
N ARG A 337 8.10 10.63 18.45
CA ARG A 337 8.37 10.13 19.81
C ARG A 337 9.26 8.89 19.81
N ALA A 338 9.53 8.31 18.66
CA ALA A 338 10.38 7.13 18.53
C ALA A 338 11.84 7.53 18.33
N ASP A 339 12.71 6.85 19.07
CA ASP A 339 14.14 6.82 18.82
C ASP A 339 14.48 5.44 18.26
N ALA A 340 14.86 5.38 16.98
CA ALA A 340 15.36 4.16 16.36
C ALA A 340 16.89 4.23 16.22
N GLY A 341 17.57 3.14 16.55
CA GLY A 341 19.02 3.02 16.50
C GLY A 341 19.48 1.94 15.53
N PHE A 342 20.48 2.26 14.72
CA PHE A 342 21.21 1.32 13.88
C PHE A 342 22.59 1.04 14.46
N ILE A 343 23.05 -0.21 14.32
CA ILE A 343 24.43 -0.59 14.64
C ILE A 343 25.08 -1.08 13.36
N CYS A 344 26.12 -0.36 12.92
CA CYS A 344 26.99 -0.75 11.82
C CYS A 344 28.19 -1.54 12.36
N MET A 345 28.48 -2.73 11.81
CA MET A 345 29.60 -3.58 12.24
C MET A 345 30.52 -3.94 11.07
N ASP A 346 31.83 -3.99 11.34
CA ASP A 346 32.85 -4.49 10.41
C ASP A 346 33.21 -5.96 10.78
N GLY A 347 32.93 -6.95 9.91
CA GLY A 347 33.49 -8.33 9.99
C GLY A 347 32.53 -9.50 10.30
N GLU A 348 32.96 -10.74 10.00
CA GLU A 348 32.16 -11.98 10.19
C GLU A 348 32.11 -12.49 11.65
N PRO A 349 31.00 -13.10 12.11
CA PRO A 349 30.86 -13.57 13.50
C PRO A 349 31.37 -15.00 13.70
N ALA A 350 32.13 -15.23 14.79
CA ALA A 350 32.68 -16.53 15.15
C ALA A 350 31.99 -17.16 16.37
N ASP A 351 31.54 -18.42 16.22
CA ASP A 351 31.22 -19.44 17.26
C ASP A 351 29.82 -19.44 17.96
N ASP A 352 29.32 -20.66 18.16
CA ASP A 352 27.92 -21.09 18.38
C ASP A 352 27.49 -21.19 19.87
N ARG A 353 28.39 -20.87 20.81
CA ARG A 353 28.17 -21.15 22.25
C ARG A 353 27.22 -20.17 22.96
N VAL A 354 27.01 -18.97 22.41
CA VAL A 354 26.19 -17.90 22.99
C VAL A 354 24.67 -18.12 22.75
N PHE A 355 24.31 -18.81 21.66
CA PHE A 355 22.91 -19.14 21.33
C PHE A 355 22.18 -19.94 22.41
N ARG A 356 22.92 -20.63 23.28
CA ARG A 356 22.34 -21.45 24.36
C ARG A 356 21.83 -20.63 25.53
N HIS A 357 22.42 -19.47 25.82
CA HIS A 357 22.05 -18.65 26.98
C HIS A 357 20.90 -17.68 26.65
N LEU A 358 20.79 -17.24 25.39
CA LEU A 358 19.73 -16.33 24.93
C LEU A 358 18.38 -17.00 24.65
N ARG A 359 18.29 -18.34 24.64
CA ARG A 359 17.00 -19.06 24.59
C ARG A 359 16.31 -19.15 25.95
N GLU A 360 17.01 -18.84 27.04
CA GLU A 360 16.51 -18.95 28.42
C GLU A 360 16.04 -17.60 29.01
N LEU A 361 16.28 -16.49 28.29
CA LEU A 361 15.72 -15.15 28.54
C LEU A 361 14.50 -14.93 27.66
#